data_AF-A0AB39ZVB5-F1
#
_entry.id   AF-A0AB39ZVB5-F1
#
_cell.length_a   1.000
_cell.length_b   1.000
_cell.length_c   1.000
_cell.angle_alpha   90.00
_cell.angle_beta   90.00
_cell.angle_gamma   90.00
#
_symmetry.space_group_name_H-M   'P 1'
#
loop_
_entity.id
_entity.type
_entity.pdbx_description
1 polymer ?
#
loop_
_entity_poly.entity_id
_entity_poly.type
_entity_poly.pdbx_seq_one_letter_code
_entity_poly.pdbx_strand_id
1 'polypeptide(L)'
;MHGSSKLALTLAFVLTYLGCTQAQGQGDLFRCNVMYKCSDEKELVWAMADERCHVFHNRCLLKVEQCARKNSDKSELVETTREICQPHCTKVCADVYDPVCAQIFQEEYITFSNECEMRNNICTNERPYSYFAIGECVERPVG
;
A
#
# COMPACT_ATOMS: atom_id res chain seq x y z
N MET A 1 -39.82 3.32 45.05
CA MET A 1 -38.76 4.10 44.37
C MET A 1 -37.43 3.38 44.55
N HIS A 2 -36.55 3.46 43.55
CA HIS A 2 -35.23 2.83 43.40
C HIS A 2 -35.19 1.49 42.63
N GLY A 3 -35.48 1.57 41.33
CA GLY A 3 -34.83 0.71 40.34
C GLY A 3 -33.60 1.44 39.82
N SER A 4 -32.41 0.99 40.20
CA SER A 4 -31.15 1.58 39.74
C SER A 4 -30.54 0.73 38.63
N SER A 5 -30.51 1.37 37.46
CA SER A 5 -29.86 0.99 36.21
C SER A 5 -28.50 0.29 36.39
N LYS A 6 -28.42 -0.97 35.95
CA LYS A 6 -27.16 -1.71 35.73
C LYS A 6 -26.91 -2.05 34.26
N LEU A 7 -27.58 -1.37 33.32
CA LEU A 7 -27.50 -1.69 31.88
C LEU A 7 -26.70 -0.69 31.05
N ALA A 8 -26.20 0.40 31.62
CA ALA A 8 -25.51 1.44 30.86
C ALA A 8 -23.97 1.32 30.86
N LEU A 9 -23.38 0.56 31.78
CA LEU A 9 -21.92 0.51 31.98
C LEU A 9 -21.18 -0.52 31.13
N THR A 10 -21.88 -1.50 30.54
CA THR A 10 -21.26 -2.54 29.71
C THR A 10 -21.17 -2.15 28.23
N LEU A 11 -22.04 -1.27 27.73
CA LEU A 11 -22.04 -0.81 26.33
C LEU A 11 -20.90 0.17 26.01
N ALA A 12 -20.45 0.97 26.98
CA ALA A 12 -19.38 1.96 26.76
C ALA A 12 -18.01 1.31 26.51
N PHE A 13 -17.71 0.18 27.15
CA PHE A 13 -16.43 -0.53 26.96
C PHE A 13 -16.36 -1.22 25.58
N VAL A 14 -17.48 -1.74 25.05
CA VAL A 14 -17.49 -2.41 23.73
C VAL A 14 -17.23 -1.41 22.59
N LEU A 15 -17.75 -0.18 22.72
CA LEU A 15 -17.55 0.87 21.71
C LEU A 15 -16.12 1.42 21.65
N THR A 16 -15.37 1.39 22.76
CA THR A 16 -13.96 1.82 22.77
C THR A 16 -13.01 0.80 22.13
N TYR A 17 -13.35 -0.51 22.14
CA TYR A 17 -12.51 -1.54 21.50
C TYR A 17 -12.68 -1.58 19.98
N LEU A 18 -13.82 -1.12 19.44
CA LEU A 18 -14.07 -1.09 18.00
C LEU A 18 -13.37 0.07 17.26
N GLY A 19 -12.79 1.04 17.99
CA GLY A 19 -12.22 2.26 17.40
C GLY A 19 -10.72 2.23 17.09
N CYS A 20 -9.98 1.16 17.39
CA CYS A 20 -8.50 1.18 17.39
C CYS A 20 -7.80 0.33 16.33
N THR A 21 -8.47 -0.11 15.25
CA THR A 21 -7.86 -1.10 14.33
C THR A 21 -7.53 -0.59 12.92
N GLN A 22 -7.17 0.69 12.71
CA GLN A 22 -6.92 1.19 11.34
C GLN A 22 -5.72 2.13 11.15
N ALA A 23 -4.64 2.00 11.95
CA ALA A 23 -3.45 2.87 11.77
C ALA A 23 -2.11 2.12 11.55
N GLN A 24 -2.09 0.79 11.43
CA GLN A 24 -0.83 0.04 11.54
C GLN A 24 -0.06 -0.10 10.21
N GLY A 25 -0.73 -0.11 9.05
CA GLY A 25 -0.07 -0.46 7.77
C GLY A 25 0.91 0.58 7.19
N GLN A 26 0.68 1.88 7.42
CA GLN A 26 1.52 2.93 6.84
C GLN A 26 2.80 3.19 7.65
N GLY A 27 2.77 2.91 8.96
CA GLY A 27 3.95 3.01 9.83
C GLY A 27 5.03 1.96 9.52
N ASP A 28 4.60 0.75 9.13
CA ASP A 28 5.54 -0.33 8.83
C ASP A 28 6.34 -0.09 7.54
N LEU A 29 5.71 0.45 6.50
CA LEU A 29 6.41 0.79 5.25
C LEU A 29 7.46 1.88 5.49
N PHE A 30 7.11 2.94 6.23
CA PHE A 30 8.06 3.99 6.60
C PHE A 30 9.25 3.43 7.38
N ARG A 31 8.99 2.61 8.40
CA ARG A 31 10.05 1.98 9.21
C ARG A 31 10.97 1.11 8.35
N CYS A 32 10.42 0.27 7.49
CA CYS A 32 11.20 -0.58 6.60
C CYS A 32 12.02 0.25 5.61
N ASN A 33 11.46 1.32 5.03
CA ASN A 33 12.20 2.17 4.10
C ASN A 33 13.45 2.81 4.74
N VAL A 34 13.32 3.30 5.98
CA VAL A 34 14.44 3.86 6.76
C VAL A 34 15.56 2.82 7.00
N MET A 35 15.22 1.53 7.10
CA MET A 35 16.20 0.46 7.34
C MET A 35 17.02 0.09 6.10
N TYR A 36 16.42 0.04 4.90
CA TYR A 36 17.06 -0.54 3.71
C TYR A 36 17.84 0.43 2.82
N LYS A 37 17.70 1.76 2.98
CA LYS A 37 18.48 2.80 2.27
C LYS A 37 18.83 2.45 0.80
N CYS A 38 17.81 2.29 -0.04
CA CYS A 38 17.97 1.82 -1.42
C CYS A 38 18.58 2.89 -2.35
N SER A 39 19.34 2.44 -3.36
CA SER A 39 19.80 3.30 -4.46
C SER A 39 18.66 3.61 -5.45
N ASP A 40 18.94 4.55 -6.35
CA ASP A 40 18.09 4.92 -7.47
C ASP A 40 18.36 4.16 -8.77
N GLU A 41 19.29 3.21 -8.73
CA GLU A 41 19.58 2.33 -9.86
C GLU A 41 18.31 1.56 -10.27
N LYS A 42 17.98 1.67 -11.56
CA LYS A 42 16.82 1.03 -12.17
C LYS A 42 17.19 -0.37 -12.62
N GLU A 43 16.72 -1.36 -11.86
CA GLU A 43 16.85 -2.78 -12.14
C GLU A 43 15.52 -3.46 -11.83
N LEU A 44 14.56 -3.43 -12.76
CA LEU A 44 13.20 -3.85 -12.47
C LEU A 44 13.13 -5.29 -11.95
N VAL A 45 12.46 -5.48 -10.82
CA VAL A 45 12.19 -6.78 -10.23
C VAL A 45 10.70 -7.03 -10.21
N TRP A 46 10.30 -8.25 -10.58
CA TRP A 46 8.92 -8.69 -10.68
C TRP A 46 8.62 -9.69 -9.58
N ALA A 47 7.47 -9.57 -8.94
CA ALA A 47 7.03 -10.51 -7.92
C ALA A 47 5.51 -10.69 -7.93
N MET A 48 5.07 -11.85 -7.46
CA MET A 48 3.65 -12.20 -7.35
C MET A 48 3.23 -12.28 -5.88
N ALA A 49 2.03 -11.78 -5.60
CA ALA A 49 1.32 -12.00 -4.35
C ALA A 49 -0.19 -11.92 -4.61
N ASP A 50 -0.99 -12.79 -4.00
CA ASP A 50 -2.46 -12.80 -4.13
C ASP A 50 -2.93 -12.76 -5.59
N GLU A 51 -2.28 -13.56 -6.46
CA GLU A 51 -2.50 -13.61 -7.91
C GLU A 51 -2.32 -12.27 -8.65
N ARG A 52 -1.75 -11.25 -8.01
CA ARG A 52 -1.45 -9.94 -8.59
C ARG A 52 0.05 -9.81 -8.81
N CYS A 53 0.39 -9.19 -9.94
CA CYS A 53 1.76 -8.84 -10.26
C CYS A 53 2.17 -7.52 -9.61
N HIS A 54 3.40 -7.48 -9.11
CA HIS A 54 4.06 -6.32 -8.54
C HIS A 54 5.39 -6.10 -9.26
N VAL A 55 5.65 -4.85 -9.66
CA VAL A 55 6.92 -4.41 -10.23
C VAL A 55 7.58 -3.43 -9.28
N PHE A 56 8.88 -3.60 -9.04
CA PHE A 56 9.68 -2.77 -8.16
C PHE A 56 10.85 -2.19 -8.96
N HIS A 57 11.26 -0.95 -8.63
CA HIS A 57 12.36 -0.27 -9.32
C HIS A 57 13.69 -1.00 -9.16
N ASN A 58 13.90 -1.65 -8.02
CA ASN A 58 15.02 -2.57 -7.78
C ASN A 58 14.72 -3.56 -6.66
N ARG A 59 15.60 -4.56 -6.52
CA ARG A 59 15.48 -5.62 -5.51
C ARG A 59 15.50 -5.10 -4.06
N CYS A 60 16.17 -3.97 -3.82
CA CYS A 60 16.17 -3.35 -2.49
C CYS A 60 14.76 -2.88 -2.11
N LEU A 61 14.04 -2.23 -3.04
CA LEU A 61 12.67 -1.77 -2.81
C LEU A 61 11.68 -2.93 -2.67
N LEU A 62 11.90 -4.04 -3.37
CA LEU A 62 11.15 -5.28 -3.09
C LEU A 62 11.32 -5.71 -1.63
N LYS A 63 12.54 -5.68 -1.08
CA LYS A 63 12.80 -6.05 0.32
C LYS A 63 12.14 -5.09 1.32
N VAL A 64 12.07 -3.80 0.98
CA VAL A 64 11.33 -2.80 1.79
C VAL A 64 9.86 -3.20 1.88
N GLU A 65 9.22 -3.49 0.74
CA GLU A 65 7.82 -3.92 0.72
C GLU A 65 7.64 -5.27 1.42
N GLN A 66 8.52 -6.24 1.19
CA GLN A 66 8.48 -7.54 1.88
C GLN A 66 8.60 -7.39 3.41
N CYS A 67 9.44 -6.46 3.88
CA CYS A 67 9.54 -6.11 5.29
C CYS A 67 8.23 -5.51 5.83
N ALA A 68 7.62 -4.59 5.10
CA ALA A 68 6.34 -3.99 5.48
C ALA A 68 5.23 -5.05 5.52
N ARG A 69 5.19 -5.92 4.51
CA ARG A 69 4.22 -7.02 4.39
C ARG A 69 4.29 -7.96 5.58
N LYS A 70 5.48 -8.35 6.06
CA LYS A 70 5.64 -9.21 7.25
C LYS A 70 5.06 -8.62 8.55
N ASN A 71 4.95 -7.30 8.63
CA ASN A 71 4.36 -6.63 9.79
C ASN A 71 2.86 -6.37 9.60
N SER A 72 2.31 -6.73 8.44
CA SER A 72 0.90 -6.61 8.08
C SER A 72 0.32 -7.98 7.74
N ASP A 73 -1.00 -8.11 7.67
CA ASP A 73 -1.66 -9.37 7.28
C ASP A 73 -1.65 -9.58 5.75
N LYS A 74 -0.53 -9.28 5.10
CA LYS A 74 -0.35 -9.39 3.64
C LYS A 74 0.50 -10.63 3.32
N SER A 75 0.14 -11.34 2.25
CA SER A 75 0.87 -12.53 1.78
C SER A 75 2.31 -12.21 1.37
N GLU A 76 3.17 -13.20 1.23
CA GLU A 76 4.56 -12.99 0.79
C GLU A 76 4.65 -12.63 -0.70
N LEU A 77 5.58 -11.74 -1.07
CA LEU A 77 5.98 -11.51 -2.45
C LEU A 77 6.95 -12.61 -2.90
N VAL A 78 6.59 -13.29 -3.98
CA VAL A 78 7.44 -14.31 -4.62
C VAL A 78 8.04 -13.73 -5.89
N GLU A 79 9.37 -13.50 -5.89
CA GLU A 79 10.10 -13.06 -7.08
C GLU A 79 9.85 -14.03 -8.26
N THR A 80 9.62 -13.47 -9.45
CA THR A 80 9.33 -14.22 -10.67
C THR A 80 9.88 -13.49 -11.89
N THR A 81 9.67 -14.03 -13.09
CA THR A 81 10.04 -13.36 -14.34
C THR A 81 8.94 -12.41 -14.80
N ARG A 82 9.33 -11.44 -15.65
CA ARG A 82 8.40 -10.51 -16.29
C ARG A 82 7.30 -11.24 -17.06
N GLU A 83 7.65 -12.30 -17.78
CA GLU A 83 6.73 -13.06 -18.64
C GLU A 83 5.64 -13.77 -17.83
N ILE A 84 5.97 -14.23 -16.62
CA ILE A 84 5.01 -14.86 -15.70
C ILE A 84 4.17 -13.79 -15.01
N CYS A 85 4.77 -12.65 -14.63
CA CYS A 85 4.11 -11.62 -13.83
C CYS A 85 3.16 -10.75 -14.67
N GLN A 86 3.62 -10.22 -15.81
CA GLN A 86 2.93 -9.19 -16.58
C GLN A 86 1.47 -9.52 -16.96
N PRO A 87 1.09 -10.78 -17.29
CA PRO A 87 -0.31 -11.15 -17.51
C PRO A 87 -1.23 -10.92 -16.30
N HIS A 88 -0.68 -10.79 -15.10
CA HIS A 88 -1.39 -10.57 -13.83
C HIS A 88 -1.38 -9.11 -13.35
N CYS A 89 -0.93 -8.15 -14.18
CA CYS A 89 -0.95 -6.73 -13.85
C CYS A 89 -2.38 -6.19 -13.73
N THR A 90 -3.21 -6.46 -14.74
CA THR A 90 -4.56 -5.90 -14.83
C THR A 90 -5.54 -6.69 -13.97
N LYS A 91 -6.18 -6.00 -13.03
CA LYS A 91 -7.32 -6.51 -12.27
C LYS A 91 -8.55 -5.65 -12.54
N VAL A 92 -9.73 -6.25 -12.42
CA VAL A 92 -10.98 -5.49 -12.44
C VAL A 92 -11.00 -4.60 -11.20
N CYS A 93 -11.12 -3.30 -11.42
CA CYS A 93 -11.22 -2.32 -10.35
C CYS A 93 -12.67 -1.87 -10.19
N ALA A 94 -13.06 -1.54 -8.95
CA ALA A 94 -14.35 -0.92 -8.71
C ALA A 94 -14.36 0.50 -9.28
N ASP A 95 -15.50 0.90 -9.86
CA ASP A 95 -15.72 2.27 -10.32
C ASP A 95 -16.07 3.17 -9.12
N VAL A 96 -15.08 3.36 -8.25
CA VAL A 96 -15.15 4.19 -7.06
C VAL A 96 -14.00 5.18 -7.07
N TYR A 97 -14.32 6.43 -6.71
CA TYR A 97 -13.33 7.48 -6.52
C TYR A 97 -12.85 7.48 -5.06
N ASP A 98 -11.69 6.87 -4.84
CA ASP A 98 -10.97 6.83 -3.56
C ASP A 98 -9.49 7.11 -3.85
N PRO A 99 -9.14 8.37 -4.13
CA PRO A 99 -7.93 8.70 -4.86
C PRO A 99 -6.68 8.35 -4.08
N VAL A 100 -5.62 8.05 -4.82
CA VAL A 100 -4.28 7.88 -4.28
C VAL A 100 -3.29 8.71 -5.07
N CYS A 101 -2.30 9.26 -4.38
CA CYS A 101 -1.20 9.97 -4.98
C CYS A 101 0.01 9.06 -4.99
N ALA A 102 0.59 8.82 -6.17
CA ALA A 102 1.84 8.09 -6.29
C ALA A 102 2.94 8.97 -6.86
N GLN A 103 4.12 8.91 -6.26
CA GLN A 103 5.34 9.45 -6.84
C GLN A 103 5.95 8.37 -7.75
N ILE A 104 6.03 8.63 -9.04
CA ILE A 104 6.81 7.77 -9.93
C ILE A 104 8.29 8.06 -9.68
N PHE A 105 9.12 7.01 -9.67
CA PHE A 105 10.50 7.08 -9.19
C PHE A 105 11.30 8.25 -9.80
N GLN A 106 11.59 9.29 -9.00
CA GLN A 106 12.25 10.55 -9.40
C GLN A 106 11.57 11.33 -10.55
N GLU A 107 10.31 11.05 -10.80
CA GLU A 107 9.50 11.64 -11.87
C GLU A 107 8.35 12.47 -11.25
N GLU A 108 7.21 12.54 -11.92
CA GLU A 108 6.04 13.27 -11.44
C GLU A 108 5.25 12.56 -10.32
N TYR A 109 4.44 13.35 -9.63
CA TYR A 109 3.35 12.86 -8.79
C TYR A 109 2.09 12.72 -9.63
N ILE A 110 1.45 11.55 -9.58
CA ILE A 110 0.24 11.24 -10.35
C ILE A 110 -0.88 10.86 -9.39
N THR A 111 -2.02 11.55 -9.52
CA THR A 111 -3.27 11.16 -8.87
C THR A 111 -3.93 10.05 -9.68
N PHE A 112 -4.25 8.94 -9.02
CA PHE A 112 -5.07 7.86 -9.55
C PHE A 112 -6.43 7.86 -8.87
N SER A 113 -7.47 7.45 -9.60
CA SER A 113 -8.85 7.40 -9.08
C SER A 113 -9.02 6.44 -7.90
N ASN A 114 -8.23 5.38 -7.85
CA ASN A 114 -8.09 4.49 -6.70
C ASN A 114 -6.80 3.66 -6.75
N GLU A 115 -6.49 2.97 -5.65
CA GLU A 115 -5.29 2.12 -5.49
C GLU A 115 -5.23 0.96 -6.51
N CYS A 116 -6.39 0.41 -6.90
CA CYS A 116 -6.43 -0.67 -7.88
C CYS A 116 -5.99 -0.17 -9.27
N GLU A 117 -6.50 0.99 -9.69
CA GLU A 117 -6.15 1.62 -10.95
C GLU A 117 -4.68 2.07 -10.98
N MET A 118 -4.18 2.63 -9.87
CA MET A 118 -2.75 2.92 -9.69
C MET A 118 -1.90 1.68 -9.93
N ARG A 119 -2.22 0.56 -9.26
CA ARG A 119 -1.45 -0.69 -9.41
C ARG A 119 -1.51 -1.26 -10.82
N ASN A 120 -2.68 -1.22 -11.46
CA ASN A 120 -2.82 -1.64 -12.85
C ASN A 120 -1.87 -0.82 -13.73
N ASN A 121 -1.97 0.51 -13.68
CA ASN A 121 -1.19 1.42 -14.52
C ASN A 121 0.33 1.24 -14.32
N ILE A 122 0.78 1.19 -13.07
CA ILE A 122 2.20 1.08 -12.72
C ILE A 122 2.80 -0.24 -13.21
N CYS A 123 2.06 -1.33 -13.05
CA CYS A 123 2.49 -2.65 -13.49
C CYS A 123 2.52 -2.76 -15.02
N THR A 124 1.45 -2.32 -15.71
CA THR A 124 1.36 -2.42 -17.16
C THR A 124 2.37 -1.54 -17.89
N ASN A 125 2.68 -0.37 -17.32
CA ASN A 125 3.57 0.61 -17.93
C ASN A 125 5.03 0.50 -17.44
N GLU A 126 5.33 -0.43 -16.52
CA GLU A 126 6.69 -0.62 -15.97
C GLU A 126 7.23 0.66 -15.30
N ARG A 127 6.33 1.39 -14.62
CA ARG A 127 6.60 2.65 -13.92
C ARG A 127 6.39 2.49 -12.42
N PRO A 128 7.26 1.75 -11.70
CA PRO A 128 7.13 1.55 -10.26
C PRO A 128 7.12 2.89 -9.51
N TYR A 129 6.25 3.00 -8.51
CA TYR A 129 6.23 4.13 -7.60
C TYR A 129 7.36 4.03 -6.57
N SER A 130 7.91 5.18 -6.15
CA SER A 130 8.80 5.28 -4.98
C SER A 130 8.03 5.51 -3.68
N TYR A 131 6.83 6.09 -3.79
CA TYR A 131 5.96 6.44 -2.67
C TYR A 131 4.51 6.48 -3.15
N PHE A 132 3.56 6.17 -2.26
CA PHE A 132 2.16 6.52 -2.47
C PHE A 132 1.46 6.83 -1.15
N ALA A 133 0.37 7.59 -1.24
CA ALA A 133 -0.49 7.93 -0.11
C ALA A 133 -1.96 8.04 -0.54
N ILE A 134 -2.85 7.93 0.45
CA ILE A 134 -4.28 8.17 0.28
C ILE A 134 -4.53 9.66 0.02
N GLY A 135 -5.45 9.96 -0.89
CA GLY A 135 -5.80 11.30 -1.34
C GLY A 135 -5.18 11.67 -2.68
N GLU A 136 -5.61 12.80 -3.23
CA GLU A 136 -5.04 13.35 -4.45
C GLU A 136 -3.63 13.91 -4.22
N CYS A 137 -2.83 14.00 -5.29
CA CYS A 137 -1.56 14.68 -5.23
C CYS A 137 -1.75 16.17 -4.98
N VAL A 138 -1.08 16.68 -3.95
CA VAL A 138 -0.93 18.11 -3.73
C VAL A 138 0.31 18.58 -4.50
N GLU A 139 0.25 19.74 -5.14
CA GLU A 139 1.37 20.28 -5.94
C GLU A 139 2.66 20.46 -5.11
N ARG A 140 2.56 20.48 -3.78
CA ARG A 140 3.69 20.53 -2.84
C ARG A 140 3.36 19.77 -1.55
N PRO A 141 3.98 18.63 -1.26
CA PRO A 141 4.03 18.12 0.10
C PRO A 141 4.75 19.17 0.96
N VAL A 142 4.13 19.63 2.04
CA VAL A 142 4.87 20.35 3.09
C VAL A 142 5.86 19.34 3.69
N GLY A 143 7.15 19.63 3.52
CA GLY A 143 8.26 18.77 3.93
C GLY A 143 8.44 18.64 5.43
#